data_AF-A0A7K0FI56-F1
#
_entry.id   AF-A0A7K0FI56-F1
#
_cell.length_a   1.000
_cell.length_b   1.000
_cell.length_c   1.000
_cell.angle_alpha   90.00
_cell.angle_beta   90.00
_cell.angle_gamma   90.00
#
_symmetry.space_group_name_H-M   'P 1'
#
loop_
_entity.id
_entity.type
_entity.pdbx_description
1 polymer ?
#
loop_
_entity_poly.entity_id
_entity_poly.type
_entity_poly.pdbx_seq_one_letter_code
_entity_poly.pdbx_strand_id
1 'polypeptide(L)'
;MKSKQITLAFVALIATTFFVSCSSDSGSDTPVTTPPVTVVKKEISLSTSATLGSYLSDKDGRSLYFFATDANGQASCTGGCEALWPAFNVDNLTADKLGDGLNLADFGTITTASAKKQVTYKGWPLYYYAPLSSGDGYGGAGTNVPEAAGKTTGDGVGGIWFIAKPDYSILLVRSQLVGHDGKNYKSDYTVGDGVTTYFTDAKGITLYTFKNDNFKKNNFTKADFSNNAVWPIYETDKIVVPSVLDKTKFSVITVFGKSQLVYNGWPLYYFGQDANVRGANKGISFPSPGVWPVPVKDSPLAI
;
A
#
# COMPACT_ATOMS: atom_id res chain seq x y z
N MET A 1 -18.21 56.41 -22.14
CA MET A 1 -19.33 56.64 -23.09
C MET A 1 -19.80 55.31 -23.66
N LYS A 2 -21.10 55.20 -24.00
CA LYS A 2 -21.76 54.05 -24.68
C LYS A 2 -21.89 52.75 -23.88
N SER A 3 -22.88 52.76 -22.98
CA SER A 3 -23.67 51.59 -22.60
C SER A 3 -24.39 50.98 -23.82
N LYS A 4 -24.69 49.68 -23.77
CA LYS A 4 -25.80 49.06 -24.51
C LYS A 4 -26.65 48.22 -23.55
N GLN A 5 -27.90 48.65 -23.37
CA GLN A 5 -28.97 47.93 -22.67
C GLN A 5 -29.73 47.02 -23.67
N ILE A 6 -30.91 46.51 -23.22
CA ILE A 6 -32.01 45.89 -24.00
C ILE A 6 -31.82 44.36 -24.19
N THR A 7 -32.78 43.47 -23.85
CA THR A 7 -34.21 43.61 -23.50
C THR A 7 -34.63 42.68 -22.34
N LEU A 8 -35.60 43.11 -21.53
CA LEU A 8 -36.39 42.23 -20.66
C LEU A 8 -37.66 41.78 -21.41
N ALA A 9 -38.08 40.52 -21.29
CA ALA A 9 -39.37 40.06 -21.79
C ALA A 9 -40.19 39.40 -20.66
N PHE A 10 -41.17 40.14 -20.14
CA PHE A 10 -42.20 39.62 -19.25
C PHE A 10 -43.31 38.95 -20.07
N VAL A 11 -43.77 37.78 -19.64
CA VAL A 11 -45.06 37.22 -20.04
C VAL A 11 -45.79 36.75 -18.78
N ALA A 12 -47.01 37.24 -18.56
CA ALA A 12 -47.88 36.88 -17.45
C ALA A 12 -49.31 36.72 -17.99
N LEU A 13 -50.00 35.62 -17.62
CA LEU A 13 -51.42 35.25 -17.84
C LEU A 13 -51.54 33.77 -17.37
N ILE A 14 -52.58 33.21 -16.73
CA ILE A 14 -53.84 33.68 -16.12
C ILE A 14 -53.95 33.00 -14.72
N ALA A 15 -54.66 33.59 -13.75
CA ALA A 15 -55.11 32.89 -12.54
C ALA A 15 -56.56 32.41 -12.69
N THR A 16 -56.85 31.15 -12.33
CA THR A 16 -58.22 30.62 -12.17
C THR A 16 -58.34 29.80 -10.89
N THR A 17 -59.08 30.32 -9.93
CA THR A 17 -59.51 29.63 -8.72
C THR A 17 -60.72 28.75 -9.00
N PHE A 18 -60.73 27.51 -8.51
CA PHE A 18 -61.92 26.68 -8.44
C PHE A 18 -62.10 26.13 -7.02
N PHE A 19 -63.37 26.01 -6.61
CA PHE A 19 -63.75 25.79 -5.22
C PHE A 19 -63.64 24.33 -4.79
N VAL A 20 -63.46 24.15 -3.48
CA VAL A 20 -63.46 22.87 -2.77
C VAL A 20 -64.79 22.14 -2.95
N SER A 21 -64.73 20.83 -3.20
CA SER A 21 -65.81 19.90 -2.90
C SER A 21 -65.21 18.64 -2.27
N CYS A 22 -65.42 18.45 -0.97
CA CYS A 22 -65.13 17.18 -0.31
C CYS A 22 -66.30 16.23 -0.57
N SER A 23 -66.01 15.03 -1.06
CA SER A 23 -66.94 13.90 -1.03
C SER A 23 -66.25 12.73 -0.36
N SER A 24 -66.91 12.16 0.64
CA SER A 24 -66.38 11.10 1.50
C SER A 24 -66.84 9.74 0.97
N ASP A 25 -65.91 8.84 0.60
CA ASP A 25 -66.02 7.42 0.97
C ASP A 25 -64.72 6.62 0.70
N SER A 26 -64.58 5.52 1.46
CA SER A 26 -63.80 4.30 1.18
C SER A 26 -62.26 4.35 1.12
N GLY A 27 -61.63 3.34 1.71
CA GLY A 27 -60.24 2.93 1.40
C GLY A 27 -59.18 3.32 2.44
N SER A 28 -59.04 2.53 3.51
CA SER A 28 -57.89 2.60 4.41
C SER A 28 -56.67 1.84 3.84
N ASP A 29 -56.12 2.34 2.74
CA ASP A 29 -54.83 1.88 2.19
C ASP A 29 -53.78 2.99 2.36
N THR A 30 -53.06 2.95 3.49
CA THR A 30 -51.86 3.78 3.67
C THR A 30 -50.77 3.28 2.73
N PRO A 31 -50.23 4.11 1.81
CA PRO A 31 -49.05 3.74 1.05
C PRO A 31 -47.88 3.55 2.03
N VAL A 32 -47.37 2.32 2.14
CA VAL A 32 -46.15 2.06 2.90
C VAL A 32 -44.98 2.68 2.13
N THR A 33 -44.70 3.94 2.43
CA THR A 33 -43.55 4.66 1.88
C THR A 33 -42.28 4.06 2.47
N THR A 34 -41.69 3.09 1.77
CA THR A 34 -40.38 2.55 2.10
C THR A 34 -39.39 3.71 2.21
N PRO A 35 -38.68 3.88 3.34
CA PRO A 35 -37.69 4.95 3.44
C PRO A 35 -36.63 4.78 2.35
N PRO A 36 -36.17 5.88 1.71
CA PRO A 36 -35.18 5.79 0.65
C PRO A 36 -33.92 5.10 1.19
N VAL A 37 -33.53 3.99 0.55
CA VAL A 37 -32.36 3.21 0.96
C VAL A 37 -31.12 4.06 0.67
N THR A 38 -30.49 4.59 1.72
CA THR A 38 -29.24 5.34 1.59
C THR A 38 -28.15 4.42 1.07
N VAL A 39 -27.84 4.52 -0.22
CA VAL A 39 -26.74 3.77 -0.83
C VAL A 39 -25.42 4.35 -0.29
N VAL A 40 -24.81 3.65 0.66
CA VAL A 40 -23.50 4.01 1.19
C VAL A 40 -22.46 3.86 0.07
N LYS A 41 -21.89 4.98 -0.38
CA LYS A 41 -20.79 4.95 -1.36
C LYS A 41 -19.59 4.26 -0.71
N LYS A 42 -18.99 3.31 -1.44
CA LYS A 42 -17.73 2.69 -1.01
C LYS A 42 -16.61 3.71 -1.15
N GLU A 43 -15.87 3.94 -0.06
CA GLU A 43 -14.71 4.85 0.00
C GLU A 43 -13.43 4.18 -0.48
N ILE A 44 -13.32 2.86 -0.29
CA ILE A 44 -12.19 2.04 -0.71
C ILE A 44 -12.73 0.75 -1.31
N SER A 45 -12.23 0.34 -2.47
CA SER A 45 -12.63 -0.89 -3.17
C SER A 45 -11.41 -1.64 -3.71
N LEU A 46 -11.62 -2.88 -4.15
CA LEU A 46 -10.63 -3.63 -4.95
C LEU A 46 -10.90 -3.42 -6.44
N SER A 47 -9.98 -2.73 -7.11
CA SER A 47 -9.87 -2.71 -8.57
C SER A 47 -8.94 -3.82 -9.05
N THR A 48 -8.98 -4.15 -10.35
CA THR A 48 -8.16 -5.21 -10.95
C THR A 48 -7.34 -4.71 -12.14
N SER A 49 -6.16 -5.30 -12.31
CA SER A 49 -5.25 -5.10 -13.44
C SER A 49 -4.79 -6.45 -13.96
N ALA A 50 -4.71 -6.61 -15.28
CA ALA A 50 -4.27 -7.86 -15.91
C ALA A 50 -2.81 -8.23 -15.55
N THR A 51 -1.96 -7.24 -15.25
CA THR A 51 -0.55 -7.45 -14.91
C THR A 51 -0.29 -7.40 -13.40
N LEU A 52 -1.04 -6.57 -12.67
CA LEU A 52 -0.82 -6.33 -11.23
C LEU A 52 -1.78 -7.12 -10.33
N GLY A 53 -2.85 -7.72 -10.86
CA GLY A 53 -3.88 -8.38 -10.06
C GLY A 53 -4.79 -7.37 -9.35
N SER A 54 -5.30 -7.72 -8.17
CA SER A 54 -6.16 -6.83 -7.37
C SER A 54 -5.36 -5.78 -6.62
N TYR A 55 -5.89 -4.56 -6.55
CA TYR A 55 -5.30 -3.42 -5.83
C TYR A 55 -6.37 -2.51 -5.23
N LEU A 56 -5.98 -1.72 -4.21
CA LEU A 56 -6.86 -0.74 -3.57
C LEU A 56 -7.06 0.49 -4.45
N SER A 57 -8.32 0.89 -4.60
CA SER A 57 -8.72 2.15 -5.24
C SER A 57 -9.72 2.92 -4.38
N ASP A 58 -9.79 4.23 -4.59
CA ASP A 58 -10.75 5.10 -3.91
C ASP A 58 -12.18 5.00 -4.49
N LYS A 59 -13.10 5.76 -3.88
CA LYS A 59 -14.49 5.93 -4.34
C LYS A 59 -14.69 6.39 -5.79
N ASP A 60 -13.66 6.88 -6.46
CA ASP A 60 -13.69 7.38 -7.83
C ASP A 60 -12.81 6.51 -8.76
N GLY A 61 -12.33 5.36 -8.28
CA GLY A 61 -11.54 4.38 -9.03
C GLY A 61 -10.06 4.74 -9.21
N ARG A 62 -9.54 5.74 -8.48
CA ARG A 62 -8.12 6.13 -8.51
C ARG A 62 -7.29 5.19 -7.65
N SER A 63 -6.13 4.80 -8.16
CA SER A 63 -5.22 3.88 -7.48
C SER A 63 -4.62 4.46 -6.21
N LEU A 64 -4.44 3.60 -5.20
CA LEU A 64 -3.73 3.90 -3.97
C LEU A 64 -2.37 3.19 -3.95
N TYR A 65 -1.40 3.79 -3.25
CA TYR A 65 0.01 3.36 -3.27
C TYR A 65 0.63 3.29 -1.86
N PHE A 66 1.61 2.40 -1.70
CA PHE A 66 2.52 2.33 -0.57
C PHE A 66 3.87 2.98 -0.89
N PHE A 67 4.54 3.49 0.14
CA PHE A 67 5.89 4.06 0.05
C PHE A 67 6.91 3.19 0.80
N ALA A 68 8.01 2.81 0.14
CA ALA A 68 9.04 1.92 0.70
C ALA A 68 9.71 2.49 1.97
N THR A 69 9.74 3.82 2.12
CA THR A 69 10.38 4.48 3.27
C THR A 69 9.53 4.45 4.54
N ASP A 70 8.22 4.20 4.42
CA ASP A 70 7.27 4.16 5.55
C ASP A 70 7.30 2.82 6.30
N ALA A 71 8.51 2.27 6.41
CA ALA A 71 8.80 0.96 6.95
C ALA A 71 8.35 0.81 8.41
N ASN A 72 8.31 1.89 9.18
CA ASN A 72 7.83 1.95 10.57
C ASN A 72 6.32 2.27 10.69
N GLY A 73 5.59 2.39 9.58
CA GLY A 73 4.17 2.75 9.55
C GLY A 73 3.87 4.24 9.75
N GLN A 74 4.89 5.11 9.67
CA GLN A 74 4.73 6.57 9.67
C GLN A 74 4.97 7.13 8.27
N ALA A 75 4.25 8.19 7.93
CA ALA A 75 4.38 8.87 6.64
C ALA A 75 5.67 9.69 6.54
N SER A 76 6.58 9.28 5.67
CA SER A 76 7.89 9.95 5.44
C SER A 76 7.84 10.97 4.31
N CYS A 77 6.84 10.85 3.43
CA CYS A 77 6.63 11.78 2.31
C CYS A 77 6.17 13.15 2.84
N THR A 78 7.04 14.15 2.75
CA THR A 78 6.85 15.51 3.27
C THR A 78 7.27 16.58 2.27
N GLY A 79 6.82 17.82 2.46
CA GLY A 79 7.18 18.96 1.60
C GLY A 79 6.75 18.74 0.14
N GLY A 80 7.67 18.93 -0.81
CA GLY A 80 7.40 18.73 -2.24
C GLY A 80 6.98 17.29 -2.62
N CYS A 81 7.28 16.29 -1.78
CA CYS A 81 6.78 14.94 -1.97
C CYS A 81 5.24 14.89 -1.89
N GLU A 82 4.61 15.63 -0.97
CA GLU A 82 3.15 15.60 -0.78
C GLU A 82 2.35 16.15 -1.97
N ALA A 83 2.98 16.94 -2.83
CA ALA A 83 2.35 17.44 -4.05
C ALA A 83 2.31 16.36 -5.15
N LEU A 84 3.34 15.53 -5.23
CA LEU A 84 3.42 14.38 -6.16
C LEU A 84 2.70 13.15 -5.62
N TRP A 85 2.64 13.00 -4.30
CA TRP A 85 2.05 11.87 -3.58
C TRP A 85 1.14 12.38 -2.45
N PRO A 86 -0.06 12.86 -2.78
CA PRO A 86 -1.01 13.32 -1.76
C PRO A 86 -1.43 12.18 -0.84
N ALA A 87 -1.45 12.43 0.47
CA ALA A 87 -1.96 11.48 1.45
C ALA A 87 -3.44 11.12 1.15
N PHE A 88 -3.77 9.83 1.18
CA PHE A 88 -5.16 9.37 1.11
C PHE A 88 -5.84 9.50 2.48
N ASN A 89 -7.00 10.14 2.52
CA ASN A 89 -7.81 10.27 3.74
C ASN A 89 -9.29 9.95 3.48
N VAL A 90 -9.96 9.44 4.51
CA VAL A 90 -11.40 9.21 4.57
C VAL A 90 -11.86 9.59 5.96
N ASP A 91 -12.88 10.45 6.07
CA ASP A 91 -13.48 10.76 7.37
C ASP A 91 -14.46 9.66 7.79
N ASN A 92 -14.28 9.19 9.04
CA ASN A 92 -15.06 8.14 9.67
C ASN A 92 -15.21 6.89 8.78
N LEU A 93 -14.08 6.21 8.50
CA LEU A 93 -14.09 4.97 7.74
C LEU A 93 -14.76 3.85 8.54
N THR A 94 -15.77 3.22 7.94
CA THR A 94 -16.61 2.19 8.55
C THR A 94 -16.74 0.99 7.60
N ALA A 95 -17.15 -0.18 8.09
CA ALA A 95 -17.12 -1.42 7.31
C ALA A 95 -18.07 -1.40 6.09
N ASP A 96 -19.21 -0.72 6.20
CA ASP A 96 -20.15 -0.47 5.12
C ASP A 96 -19.59 0.40 3.99
N LYS A 97 -18.58 1.25 4.28
CA LYS A 97 -17.82 2.03 3.29
C LYS A 97 -16.72 1.24 2.56
N LEU A 98 -16.47 -0.03 2.92
CA LEU A 98 -15.49 -0.87 2.24
C LEU A 98 -16.15 -1.73 1.16
N GLY A 99 -15.51 -1.83 -0.01
CA GLY A 99 -15.86 -2.78 -1.06
C GLY A 99 -15.57 -4.23 -0.65
N ASP A 100 -16.14 -5.17 -1.37
CA ASP A 100 -16.08 -6.59 -1.03
C ASP A 100 -14.64 -7.13 -1.02
N GLY A 101 -14.37 -8.08 -0.12
CA GLY A 101 -13.04 -8.66 0.09
C GLY A 101 -12.09 -7.82 0.97
N LEU A 102 -12.53 -6.65 1.45
CA LEU A 102 -11.80 -5.82 2.41
C LEU A 102 -12.33 -5.99 3.84
N ASN A 103 -11.44 -5.91 4.83
CA ASN A 103 -11.78 -5.98 6.25
C ASN A 103 -11.38 -4.67 6.94
N LEU A 104 -12.28 -4.07 7.72
CA LEU A 104 -12.02 -2.84 8.46
C LEU A 104 -10.84 -2.97 9.43
N ALA A 105 -10.57 -4.16 9.97
CA ALA A 105 -9.44 -4.43 10.85
C ALA A 105 -8.06 -4.32 10.16
N ASP A 106 -8.00 -4.35 8.81
CA ASP A 106 -6.76 -4.05 8.08
C ASP A 106 -6.50 -2.54 7.99
N PHE A 107 -7.48 -1.67 8.27
CA PHE A 107 -7.35 -0.22 8.09
C PHE A 107 -7.09 0.51 9.41
N GLY A 108 -6.29 1.57 9.33
CA GLY A 108 -6.01 2.48 10.44
C GLY A 108 -5.96 3.93 9.99
N THR A 109 -5.58 4.83 10.89
CA THR A 109 -5.33 6.24 10.56
C THR A 109 -4.15 6.74 11.38
N ILE A 110 -3.25 7.48 10.74
CA ILE A 110 -2.16 8.21 11.37
C ILE A 110 -2.33 9.72 11.15
N THR A 111 -1.64 10.50 11.97
CA THR A 111 -1.45 11.94 11.75
C THR A 111 -0.05 12.14 11.20
N THR A 112 0.09 12.73 10.01
CA THR A 112 1.39 13.01 9.39
C THR A 112 2.13 14.13 10.12
N ALA A 113 3.43 14.28 9.86
CA ALA A 113 4.22 15.41 10.38
C ALA A 113 3.64 16.79 10.00
N SER A 114 2.94 16.86 8.86
CA SER A 114 2.21 18.04 8.37
C SER A 114 0.79 18.18 8.98
N ALA A 115 0.50 17.50 10.09
CA ALA A 115 -0.76 17.47 10.82
C ALA A 115 -2.00 17.01 10.01
N LYS A 116 -1.81 16.32 8.88
CA LYS A 116 -2.90 15.76 8.06
C LYS A 116 -3.26 14.36 8.56
N LYS A 117 -4.55 14.00 8.55
CA LYS A 117 -4.95 12.60 8.69
C LYS A 117 -4.56 11.83 7.43
N GLN A 118 -4.10 10.59 7.58
CA GLN A 118 -3.85 9.66 6.47
C GLN A 118 -4.31 8.26 6.86
N VAL A 119 -5.05 7.59 5.96
CA VAL A 119 -5.49 6.20 6.16
C VAL A 119 -4.30 5.27 5.94
N THR A 120 -4.20 4.23 6.75
CA THR A 120 -3.25 3.14 6.57
C THR A 120 -3.96 1.84 6.18
N TYR A 121 -3.28 0.94 5.48
CA TYR A 121 -3.72 -0.43 5.23
C TYR A 121 -2.61 -1.42 5.59
N LYS A 122 -2.92 -2.38 6.47
CA LYS A 122 -1.96 -3.31 7.11
C LYS A 122 -0.74 -2.60 7.72
N GLY A 123 -0.96 -1.38 8.21
CA GLY A 123 0.04 -0.49 8.78
C GLY A 123 0.87 0.33 7.78
N TRP A 124 0.64 0.20 6.46
CA TRP A 124 1.27 1.07 5.45
C TRP A 124 0.42 2.33 5.21
N PRO A 125 0.98 3.55 5.24
CA PRO A 125 0.28 4.76 4.79
C PRO A 125 -0.12 4.67 3.31
N LEU A 126 -1.34 5.09 3.00
CA LEU A 126 -1.89 5.09 1.64
C LEU A 126 -1.74 6.47 0.99
N TYR A 127 -1.29 6.49 -0.26
CA TYR A 127 -1.09 7.70 -1.05
C TYR A 127 -1.83 7.63 -2.39
N TYR A 128 -2.26 8.78 -2.90
CA TYR A 128 -2.55 8.98 -4.32
C TYR A 128 -1.25 9.24 -5.09
N TYR A 129 -1.30 9.12 -6.42
CA TYR A 129 -0.28 9.67 -7.32
C TYR A 129 -0.82 10.91 -8.05
N ALA A 130 -0.02 11.96 -8.14
CA ALA A 130 -0.34 13.20 -8.84
C ALA A 130 0.88 13.73 -9.62
N PRO A 131 1.23 13.12 -10.76
CA PRO A 131 2.36 13.56 -11.58
C PRO A 131 2.18 15.00 -12.07
N LEU A 132 3.30 15.68 -12.35
CA LEU A 132 3.27 16.98 -13.01
C LEU A 132 2.72 16.82 -14.44
N SER A 133 1.55 17.40 -14.73
CA SER A 133 1.09 17.54 -16.11
C SER A 133 1.90 18.64 -16.78
N SER A 134 2.64 18.28 -17.82
CA SER A 134 3.43 19.17 -18.70
C SER A 134 4.37 20.17 -17.99
N GLY A 135 5.66 19.87 -18.03
CA GLY A 135 6.69 20.88 -18.23
C GLY A 135 7.13 20.83 -19.70
N ASP A 136 7.49 21.96 -20.29
CA ASP A 136 7.90 22.12 -21.70
C ASP A 136 9.28 21.55 -22.06
N GLY A 137 9.96 20.91 -21.10
CA GLY A 137 11.37 20.51 -21.22
C GLY A 137 12.36 21.66 -20.99
N TYR A 138 11.88 22.89 -20.80
CA TYR A 138 12.69 24.12 -20.66
C TYR A 138 12.46 24.87 -19.34
N GLY A 139 11.77 24.25 -18.38
CA GLY A 139 11.66 24.75 -17.00
C GLY A 139 10.36 25.46 -16.64
N GLY A 140 9.32 25.36 -17.49
CA GLY A 140 7.97 25.81 -17.12
C GLY A 140 7.42 25.08 -15.89
N ALA A 141 6.83 25.83 -14.96
CA ALA A 141 6.23 25.29 -13.74
C ALA A 141 4.97 24.48 -14.06
N GLY A 142 5.09 23.15 -14.05
CA GLY A 142 3.96 22.23 -14.20
C GLY A 142 3.07 22.20 -12.96
N THR A 143 1.83 21.74 -13.14
CA THR A 143 0.87 21.51 -12.03
C THR A 143 0.75 20.02 -11.76
N ASN A 144 0.73 19.61 -10.49
CA ASN A 144 0.43 18.23 -10.09
C ASN A 144 -1.03 17.91 -10.41
N VAL A 145 -1.27 16.95 -11.31
CA VAL A 145 -2.61 16.52 -11.70
C VAL A 145 -2.84 15.11 -11.13
N PRO A 146 -3.91 14.91 -10.33
CA PRO A 146 -4.25 13.59 -9.81
C PRO A 146 -4.38 12.54 -10.91
N GLU A 147 -3.82 11.37 -10.67
CA GLU A 147 -3.93 10.24 -11.56
C GLU A 147 -5.40 9.88 -11.84
N ALA A 148 -5.72 9.61 -13.11
CA ALA A 148 -7.06 9.23 -13.55
C ALA A 148 -7.46 7.83 -13.08
N ALA A 149 -8.76 7.59 -12.96
CA ALA A 149 -9.32 6.30 -12.55
C ALA A 149 -8.80 5.12 -13.40
N GLY A 150 -8.50 4.00 -12.75
CA GLY A 150 -7.99 2.77 -13.38
C GLY A 150 -6.55 2.87 -13.93
N LYS A 151 -5.83 3.97 -13.72
CA LYS A 151 -4.39 4.07 -14.02
C LYS A 151 -3.56 3.64 -12.82
N THR A 152 -2.45 2.97 -13.08
CA THR A 152 -1.51 2.45 -12.06
C THR A 152 -0.09 2.95 -12.32
N THR A 153 0.06 4.17 -12.85
CA THR A 153 1.34 4.75 -13.33
C THR A 153 2.26 5.22 -12.21
N GLY A 154 1.77 5.31 -10.97
CA GLY A 154 2.61 5.46 -9.78
C GLY A 154 3.38 4.19 -9.41
N ASP A 155 2.99 3.03 -9.93
CA ASP A 155 3.63 1.75 -9.59
C ASP A 155 5.06 1.69 -10.13
N GLY A 156 6.01 1.40 -9.24
CA GLY A 156 7.44 1.34 -9.55
C GLY A 156 8.15 2.69 -9.68
N VAL A 157 7.47 3.83 -9.49
CA VAL A 157 8.11 5.16 -9.58
C VAL A 157 9.29 5.25 -8.58
N GLY A 158 10.45 5.63 -9.10
CA GLY A 158 11.71 5.70 -8.32
C GLY A 158 12.18 4.38 -7.72
N GLY A 159 11.55 3.24 -8.05
CA GLY A 159 11.81 1.94 -7.42
C GLY A 159 11.33 1.83 -5.96
N ILE A 160 10.54 2.80 -5.48
CA ILE A 160 10.18 2.95 -4.05
C ILE A 160 8.69 3.22 -3.80
N TRP A 161 7.89 3.35 -4.86
CA TRP A 161 6.43 3.46 -4.81
C TRP A 161 5.81 2.22 -5.42
N PHE A 162 4.80 1.64 -4.75
CA PHE A 162 4.18 0.38 -5.16
C PHE A 162 2.66 0.49 -5.09
N ILE A 163 1.97 -0.09 -6.06
CA ILE A 163 0.51 -0.20 -6.06
C ILE A 163 0.03 -0.91 -4.78
N ALA A 164 -0.98 -0.38 -4.10
CA ALA A 164 -1.39 -0.89 -2.79
C ALA A 164 -2.20 -2.19 -2.94
N LYS A 165 -1.53 -3.35 -2.86
CA LYS A 165 -2.17 -4.66 -3.01
C LYS A 165 -2.52 -5.33 -1.67
N PRO A 166 -3.61 -6.13 -1.61
CA PRO A 166 -3.99 -6.86 -0.41
C PRO A 166 -3.17 -8.13 -0.15
N ASP A 167 -2.46 -8.65 -1.16
CA ASP A 167 -2.01 -10.05 -1.28
C ASP A 167 -0.49 -10.23 -1.50
N TYR A 168 0.33 -9.18 -1.33
CA TYR A 168 1.79 -9.30 -1.38
C TYR A 168 2.30 -10.46 -0.49
N SER A 169 3.30 -11.20 -0.97
CA SER A 169 4.16 -12.03 -0.12
C SER A 169 5.49 -11.32 0.15
N ILE A 170 6.02 -10.60 -0.83
CA ILE A 170 7.18 -9.71 -0.67
C ILE A 170 6.74 -8.26 -0.84
N LEU A 171 7.29 -7.37 -0.01
CA LEU A 171 7.37 -5.93 -0.29
C LEU A 171 8.83 -5.45 -0.20
N LEU A 172 9.10 -4.23 -0.65
CA LEU A 172 10.38 -3.55 -0.48
C LEU A 172 10.27 -2.45 0.58
N VAL A 173 11.24 -2.43 1.49
CA VAL A 173 11.50 -1.33 2.42
C VAL A 173 12.76 -0.60 1.99
N ARG A 174 12.79 0.72 2.15
CA ARG A 174 13.99 1.57 2.03
C ARG A 174 14.26 2.28 3.35
N SER A 175 15.18 1.76 4.16
CA SER A 175 15.47 2.30 5.48
C SER A 175 16.94 2.13 5.88
N GLN A 176 17.31 2.70 7.02
CA GLN A 176 18.59 2.47 7.69
C GLN A 176 18.62 1.03 8.24
N LEU A 177 19.72 0.29 8.02
CA LEU A 177 19.96 -0.98 8.71
C LEU A 177 20.47 -0.70 10.13
N VAL A 178 19.81 -1.27 11.14
CA VAL A 178 20.14 -1.10 12.56
C VAL A 178 20.33 -2.49 13.18
N GLY A 179 21.55 -2.80 13.59
CA GLY A 179 21.91 -4.11 14.13
C GLY A 179 21.26 -4.42 15.48
N HIS A 180 21.26 -5.70 15.84
CA HIS A 180 20.97 -6.17 17.21
C HIS A 180 21.91 -5.53 18.25
N ASP A 181 23.11 -5.12 17.86
CA ASP A 181 24.04 -4.37 18.71
C ASP A 181 23.77 -2.86 18.80
N GLY A 182 22.68 -2.38 18.18
CA GLY A 182 22.24 -0.99 18.18
C GLY A 182 22.98 -0.07 17.21
N LYS A 183 23.92 -0.58 16.40
CA LYS A 183 24.68 0.26 15.45
C LYS A 183 23.97 0.39 14.10
N ASN A 184 24.19 1.53 13.44
CA ASN A 184 23.82 1.73 12.04
C ASN A 184 24.81 1.04 11.11
N TYR A 185 24.30 0.43 10.04
CA TYR A 185 25.05 -0.25 9.01
C TYR A 185 24.67 0.22 7.60
N LYS A 186 25.66 0.27 6.71
CA LYS A 186 25.44 0.48 5.27
C LYS A 186 25.06 -0.84 4.59
N SER A 187 24.74 -0.78 3.30
CA SER A 187 24.39 -1.95 2.47
C SER A 187 25.53 -2.97 2.31
N ASP A 188 26.77 -2.61 2.62
CA ASP A 188 27.95 -3.49 2.66
C ASP A 188 28.23 -4.09 4.05
N TYR A 189 27.34 -3.86 5.02
CA TYR A 189 27.48 -4.26 6.43
C TYR A 189 28.71 -3.66 7.15
N THR A 190 29.29 -2.57 6.62
CA THR A 190 30.17 -1.70 7.40
C THR A 190 29.36 -0.75 8.27
N VAL A 191 29.91 -0.37 9.43
CA VAL A 191 29.26 0.56 10.37
C VAL A 191 29.17 1.96 9.74
N GLY A 192 28.02 2.60 9.91
CA GLY A 192 27.74 3.97 9.48
C GLY A 192 26.35 4.11 8.86
N ASP A 193 25.97 5.35 8.60
CA ASP A 193 24.66 5.69 8.06
C ASP A 193 24.58 5.39 6.56
N GLY A 194 23.44 4.86 6.12
CA GLY A 194 23.17 4.49 4.75
C GLY A 194 21.81 3.81 4.59
N VAL A 195 21.01 4.27 3.62
CA VAL A 195 19.71 3.66 3.30
C VAL A 195 19.87 2.47 2.36
N THR A 196 19.32 1.33 2.75
CA THR A 196 19.29 0.09 1.94
C THR A 196 17.86 -0.19 1.50
N THR A 197 17.67 -0.60 0.25
CA THR A 197 16.36 -1.09 -0.23
C THR A 197 16.36 -2.62 -0.21
N TYR A 198 15.58 -3.22 0.70
CA TYR A 198 15.60 -4.66 1.00
C TYR A 198 14.19 -5.25 1.16
N PHE A 199 14.08 -6.58 1.26
CA PHE A 199 12.76 -7.24 1.25
C PHE A 199 12.17 -7.40 2.64
N THR A 200 10.85 -7.23 2.72
CA THR A 200 10.03 -7.59 3.87
C THR A 200 8.89 -8.51 3.44
N ASP A 201 8.18 -9.09 4.41
CA ASP A 201 6.83 -9.59 4.18
C ASP A 201 5.85 -8.42 3.91
N ALA A 202 4.57 -8.72 3.66
CA ALA A 202 3.52 -7.72 3.49
C ALA A 202 3.24 -6.84 4.72
N LYS A 203 3.64 -7.26 5.93
CA LYS A 203 3.49 -6.50 7.18
C LYS A 203 4.72 -5.64 7.48
N GLY A 204 5.74 -5.62 6.61
CA GLY A 204 6.97 -4.86 6.84
C GLY A 204 7.95 -5.55 7.80
N ILE A 205 7.80 -6.85 8.06
CA ILE A 205 8.77 -7.62 8.85
C ILE A 205 9.95 -7.98 7.94
N THR A 206 11.17 -7.63 8.37
CA THR A 206 12.38 -7.86 7.59
C THR A 206 12.62 -9.34 7.30
N LEU A 207 12.94 -9.63 6.04
CA LEU A 207 13.38 -10.94 5.59
C LEU A 207 14.90 -10.97 5.46
N TYR A 208 15.46 -12.17 5.61
CA TYR A 208 16.90 -12.42 5.63
C TYR A 208 17.25 -13.62 4.77
N THR A 209 18.49 -13.69 4.32
CA THR A 209 19.12 -14.88 3.73
C THR A 209 20.25 -15.36 4.65
N PHE A 210 20.71 -16.60 4.50
CA PHE A 210 21.82 -17.13 5.30
C PHE A 210 23.06 -17.34 4.43
N LYS A 211 24.21 -16.76 4.81
CA LYS A 211 25.43 -16.84 4.00
C LYS A 211 25.99 -18.25 3.75
N ASN A 212 25.57 -19.24 4.55
CA ASN A 212 26.00 -20.64 4.42
C ASN A 212 24.92 -21.54 3.78
N ASP A 213 23.79 -20.99 3.33
CA ASP A 213 22.86 -21.72 2.46
C ASP A 213 23.47 -21.94 1.07
N ASN A 214 22.97 -22.95 0.36
CA ASN A 214 23.32 -23.18 -1.03
C ASN A 214 22.15 -22.88 -1.96
N PHE A 215 22.40 -22.86 -3.27
CA PHE A 215 21.36 -22.72 -4.28
C PHE A 215 20.16 -23.64 -4.05
N LYS A 216 19.02 -23.03 -3.70
CA LYS A 216 17.73 -23.67 -3.39
C LYS A 216 17.80 -24.69 -2.24
N LYS A 217 18.72 -24.50 -1.28
CA LYS A 217 18.92 -25.42 -0.16
C LYS A 217 19.14 -24.68 1.15
N ASN A 218 18.18 -24.84 2.05
CA ASN A 218 18.29 -24.47 3.46
C ASN A 218 19.27 -25.44 4.17
N ASN A 219 20.37 -24.89 4.68
CA ASN A 219 21.38 -25.56 5.48
C ASN A 219 21.30 -25.19 6.98
N PHE A 220 20.43 -24.25 7.37
CA PHE A 220 20.28 -23.83 8.76
C PHE A 220 19.28 -24.67 9.55
N THR A 221 18.05 -24.81 9.05
CA THR A 221 16.92 -25.39 9.79
C THR A 221 17.16 -26.88 10.05
N LYS A 222 16.94 -27.31 11.29
CA LYS A 222 16.96 -28.74 11.66
C LYS A 222 15.63 -29.42 11.38
N ALA A 223 15.65 -30.73 11.21
CA ALA A 223 14.46 -31.55 10.95
C ALA A 223 13.40 -31.49 12.07
N ASP A 224 13.82 -31.23 13.30
CA ASP A 224 12.96 -31.04 14.48
C ASP A 224 12.54 -29.57 14.70
N PHE A 225 12.97 -28.65 13.83
CA PHE A 225 12.82 -27.20 13.94
C PHE A 225 13.34 -26.59 15.27
N SER A 226 14.20 -27.29 16.03
CA SER A 226 14.66 -26.85 17.36
C SER A 226 15.44 -25.53 17.37
N ASN A 227 16.00 -25.11 16.23
CA ASN A 227 16.67 -23.81 16.04
C ASN A 227 15.80 -22.75 15.32
N ASN A 228 14.59 -23.10 14.88
CA ASN A 228 13.71 -22.23 14.09
C ASN A 228 13.12 -21.07 14.92
N ALA A 229 13.23 -21.10 16.25
CA ALA A 229 12.84 -19.97 17.12
C ALA A 229 13.73 -18.72 16.95
N VAL A 230 14.98 -18.90 16.51
CA VAL A 230 15.92 -17.77 16.29
C VAL A 230 15.83 -17.27 14.85
N TRP A 231 15.80 -18.19 13.88
CA TRP A 231 15.66 -17.89 12.45
C TRP A 231 14.53 -18.72 11.84
N PRO A 232 13.27 -18.28 11.98
CA PRO A 232 12.14 -18.96 11.36
C PRO A 232 12.25 -18.95 9.85
N ILE A 233 11.98 -20.06 9.17
CA ILE A 233 11.77 -20.03 7.71
C ILE A 233 10.63 -19.08 7.33
N TYR A 234 10.75 -18.37 6.21
CA TYR A 234 9.64 -17.62 5.64
C TYR A 234 8.70 -18.60 4.91
N GLU A 235 7.70 -19.09 5.63
CA GLU A 235 6.79 -20.14 5.15
C GLU A 235 5.68 -19.56 4.25
N THR A 236 5.84 -19.70 2.93
CA THR A 236 4.80 -19.41 1.95
C THR A 236 5.06 -20.12 0.61
N ASP A 237 3.97 -20.47 -0.07
CA ASP A 237 3.94 -20.93 -1.47
C ASP A 237 3.55 -19.81 -2.46
N LYS A 238 3.13 -18.64 -1.96
CA LYS A 238 2.64 -17.52 -2.77
C LYS A 238 3.77 -16.63 -3.24
N ILE A 239 3.79 -16.34 -4.55
CA ILE A 239 4.73 -15.40 -5.16
C ILE A 239 3.95 -14.20 -5.69
N VAL A 240 3.80 -13.19 -4.84
CA VAL A 240 3.22 -11.88 -5.18
C VAL A 240 4.20 -10.80 -4.74
N VAL A 241 4.80 -10.13 -5.71
CA VAL A 241 5.95 -9.22 -5.52
C VAL A 241 5.70 -7.89 -6.24
N PRO A 242 6.37 -6.78 -5.86
CA PRO A 242 6.29 -5.52 -6.58
C PRO A 242 6.75 -5.66 -8.04
N SER A 243 6.14 -4.91 -8.96
CA SER A 243 6.44 -4.94 -10.40
C SER A 243 7.91 -4.67 -10.75
N VAL A 244 8.62 -3.95 -9.89
CA VAL A 244 10.05 -3.65 -10.03
C VAL A 244 10.96 -4.86 -9.78
N LEU A 245 10.42 -5.99 -9.30
CA LEU A 245 11.16 -7.23 -9.06
C LEU A 245 10.89 -8.26 -10.16
N ASP A 246 11.95 -8.90 -10.62
CA ASP A 246 11.85 -10.04 -11.53
C ASP A 246 11.26 -11.25 -10.79
N LYS A 247 10.00 -11.58 -11.15
CA LYS A 247 9.27 -12.71 -10.56
C LYS A 247 9.94 -14.06 -10.84
N THR A 248 10.74 -14.20 -11.90
CA THR A 248 11.40 -15.46 -12.26
C THR A 248 12.55 -15.83 -11.31
N LYS A 249 13.11 -14.85 -10.59
CA LYS A 249 14.09 -15.08 -9.52
C LYS A 249 13.47 -15.72 -8.27
N PHE A 250 12.14 -15.75 -8.13
CA PHE A 250 11.46 -16.34 -6.98
C PHE A 250 11.07 -17.80 -7.26
N SER A 251 11.23 -18.65 -6.25
CA SER A 251 10.76 -20.04 -6.28
C SER A 251 10.47 -20.54 -4.87
N VAL A 252 9.89 -21.72 -4.73
CA VAL A 252 9.55 -22.35 -3.44
C VAL A 252 10.31 -23.66 -3.33
N ILE A 253 10.80 -23.97 -2.12
CA ILE A 253 11.42 -25.26 -1.78
C ILE A 253 10.69 -25.89 -0.59
N THR A 254 10.83 -27.20 -0.43
CA THR A 254 10.28 -27.93 0.73
C THR A 254 11.36 -28.17 1.77
N VAL A 255 11.15 -27.68 2.99
CA VAL A 255 12.01 -27.90 4.15
C VAL A 255 11.21 -28.66 5.20
N PHE A 256 11.51 -29.95 5.35
CA PHE A 256 10.83 -30.88 6.28
C PHE A 256 9.29 -30.81 6.24
N GLY A 257 8.74 -30.75 5.01
CA GLY A 257 7.29 -30.69 4.77
C GLY A 257 6.70 -29.27 4.71
N LYS A 258 7.48 -28.22 4.95
CA LYS A 258 7.05 -26.81 4.88
C LYS A 258 7.55 -26.11 3.63
N SER A 259 6.71 -25.28 3.02
CA SER A 259 7.06 -24.46 1.85
C SER A 259 7.85 -23.22 2.26
N GLN A 260 9.13 -23.14 1.92
CA GLN A 260 9.96 -21.95 2.14
C GLN A 260 10.15 -21.18 0.83
N LEU A 261 9.92 -19.87 0.86
CA LEU A 261 10.18 -19.01 -0.29
C LEU A 261 11.69 -18.78 -0.48
N VAL A 262 12.12 -18.73 -1.74
CA VAL A 262 13.51 -18.58 -2.17
C VAL A 262 13.62 -17.41 -3.14
N TYR A 263 14.63 -16.57 -2.98
CA TYR A 263 14.97 -15.50 -3.91
C TYR A 263 16.38 -15.65 -4.49
N ASN A 264 16.47 -15.71 -5.83
CA ASN A 264 17.71 -15.90 -6.59
C ASN A 264 18.57 -17.07 -6.08
N GLY A 265 17.90 -18.15 -5.64
CA GLY A 265 18.53 -19.32 -5.03
C GLY A 265 18.68 -19.27 -3.51
N TRP A 266 18.59 -18.11 -2.86
CA TRP A 266 18.69 -17.98 -1.40
C TRP A 266 17.36 -18.24 -0.69
N PRO A 267 17.28 -19.21 0.24
CA PRO A 267 16.12 -19.38 1.12
C PRO A 267 15.90 -18.14 2.00
N LEU A 268 14.63 -17.79 2.22
CA LEU A 268 14.22 -16.61 3.00
C LEU A 268 13.80 -16.97 4.42
N TYR A 269 14.18 -16.13 5.38
CA TYR A 269 13.94 -16.31 6.81
C TYR A 269 13.46 -15.03 7.47
N TYR A 270 12.83 -15.16 8.64
CA TYR A 270 12.67 -14.09 9.63
C TYR A 270 13.80 -14.14 10.66
N PHE A 271 13.92 -13.09 11.47
CA PHE A 271 14.68 -13.10 12.71
C PHE A 271 13.74 -13.01 13.92
N GLY A 272 13.78 -13.99 14.82
CA GLY A 272 12.84 -14.08 15.94
C GLY A 272 12.89 -12.88 16.90
N GLN A 273 14.06 -12.25 17.05
CA GLN A 273 14.27 -11.12 17.98
C GLN A 273 13.96 -9.74 17.37
N ASP A 274 13.57 -9.69 16.09
CA ASP A 274 12.79 -8.55 15.58
C ASP A 274 11.37 -8.55 16.16
N ALA A 275 10.91 -9.65 16.77
CA ALA A 275 9.67 -9.75 17.55
C ALA A 275 8.41 -9.31 16.80
N ASN A 276 8.37 -9.50 15.47
CA ASN A 276 7.34 -8.99 14.56
C ASN A 276 7.19 -7.45 14.59
N VAL A 277 8.22 -6.72 15.00
CA VAL A 277 8.27 -5.26 14.88
C VAL A 277 8.56 -4.91 13.43
N ARG A 278 7.53 -4.41 12.76
CA ARG A 278 7.57 -3.79 11.43
C ARG A 278 8.76 -2.80 11.33
N GLY A 279 9.59 -2.97 10.31
CA GLY A 279 10.79 -2.15 10.05
C GLY A 279 12.02 -2.50 10.89
N ALA A 280 11.92 -3.34 11.92
CA ALA A 280 13.10 -3.83 12.64
C ALA A 280 13.92 -4.77 11.74
N ASN A 281 15.23 -4.59 11.74
CA ASN A 281 16.18 -5.30 10.88
C ASN A 281 17.42 -5.78 11.66
N LYS A 282 17.24 -6.13 12.94
CA LYS A 282 18.33 -6.42 13.90
C LYS A 282 19.17 -7.63 13.51
N GLY A 283 18.57 -8.57 12.78
CA GLY A 283 19.20 -9.82 12.35
C GLY A 283 20.49 -9.61 11.55
N ILE A 284 20.64 -8.46 10.87
CA ILE A 284 21.82 -8.13 10.06
C ILE A 284 23.15 -8.20 10.82
N SER A 285 23.13 -8.06 12.15
CA SER A 285 24.33 -8.14 13.01
C SER A 285 24.33 -9.33 13.98
N PHE A 286 23.41 -10.30 13.85
CA PHE A 286 23.31 -11.46 14.75
C PHE A 286 23.72 -12.76 14.03
N PRO A 287 24.66 -13.57 14.55
CA PRO A 287 25.55 -13.29 15.68
C PRO A 287 26.65 -12.27 15.32
N SER A 288 26.84 -11.96 14.04
CA SER A 288 27.75 -10.92 13.57
C SER A 288 27.31 -10.38 12.19
N PRO A 289 27.77 -9.16 11.80
CA PRO A 289 27.45 -8.55 10.52
C PRO A 289 27.69 -9.44 9.30
N GLY A 290 26.73 -9.44 8.37
CA GLY A 290 26.84 -10.16 7.09
C GLY A 290 26.72 -11.69 7.18
N VAL A 291 26.41 -12.27 8.35
CA VAL A 291 26.04 -13.70 8.46
C VAL A 291 24.62 -13.93 7.94
N TRP A 292 23.72 -13.00 8.26
CA TRP A 292 22.33 -12.99 7.83
C TRP A 292 22.01 -11.68 7.09
N PRO A 293 22.51 -11.51 5.85
CA PRO A 293 22.23 -10.33 5.07
C PRO A 293 20.74 -10.25 4.71
N VAL A 294 20.22 -9.04 4.57
CA VAL A 294 18.90 -8.82 3.97
C VAL A 294 18.99 -9.05 2.44
N PRO A 295 18.01 -9.70 1.81
CA PRO A 295 17.95 -9.81 0.35
C PRO A 295 17.59 -8.46 -0.27
N VAL A 296 18.22 -8.17 -1.40
CA VAL A 296 18.02 -6.96 -2.20
C VAL A 296 17.77 -7.35 -3.66
N LYS A 297 17.20 -6.44 -4.47
CA LYS A 297 16.81 -6.71 -5.88
C LYS A 297 17.95 -7.27 -6.75
N ASP A 298 19.19 -6.94 -6.40
CA ASP A 298 20.39 -7.31 -7.14
C ASP A 298 21.30 -8.26 -6.35
N SER A 299 20.77 -8.97 -5.34
CA SER A 299 21.50 -10.05 -4.65
C SER A 299 22.02 -11.07 -5.67
N PRO A 300 23.30 -11.50 -5.57
CA PRO A 300 23.87 -12.48 -6.48
C PRO A 300 23.16 -13.84 -6.37
N LEU A 301 23.36 -14.69 -7.38
CA LEU A 301 22.89 -16.08 -7.34
C LEU A 301 23.51 -16.78 -6.12
N ALA A 302 22.72 -17.58 -5.40
CA ALA A 302 23.25 -18.45 -4.34
C ALA A 302 24.25 -19.47 -4.90
N ILE A 303 25.26 -19.81 -4.08
CA ILE A 303 26.42 -20.65 -4.43
C ILE A 303 26.12 -22.13 -4.19
#